data_AF-W5TR11-F1
#
_entry.id   AF-W5TR11-F1
#
_cell.length_a   1.000
_cell.length_b   1.000
_cell.length_c   1.000
_cell.angle_alpha   90.00
_cell.angle_beta   90.00
_cell.angle_gamma   90.00
#
_symmetry.space_group_name_H-M   'P 1'
#
loop_
_entity.id
_entity.type
_entity.pdbx_description
1 polymer ?
#
loop_
_entity_poly.entity_id
_entity_poly.type
_entity_poly.pdbx_seq_one_letter_code
_entity_poly.pdbx_strand_id
1 'polypeptide(L)'
;MTTTPVRSPVIAHTSPSPTSVVVYWLARTLLKPIYRVWPLGERGMRALRILETAFSWLPYPSGVHHGVADLGGVGVRTYRPRRSDSAAVADTHVLFLHGGAFLFCGPATHRHVCSRLAETLGAPVYSVNYRQLPEAGVGTSVFDACAAYRALAEQVGGRIVVAGDSAGGFLAAKICELAELDGLPRPAAFVGYSPQLSLDADRHDPALLKHDAYQPLSAVRRAKAKWLRGDIELRGSRTPIDAPVTAFPPTFLTVAEQELLEPDILAFTERLHEGGVPVETHRWRRQVHAFPVLDRLLPESREAMAATGRFLRTVLG
;
A
#
# COMPACT_ATOMS: atom_id res chain seq x y z
N MET A 1 6.17 39.65 -9.56
CA MET A 1 6.10 38.30 -8.93
C MET A 1 5.60 37.34 -9.98
N THR A 2 6.51 36.62 -10.64
CA THR A 2 6.18 35.57 -11.61
C THR A 2 5.68 34.36 -10.84
N THR A 3 4.37 34.14 -10.85
CA THR A 3 3.75 32.92 -10.37
C THR A 3 4.18 31.77 -11.28
N THR A 4 5.15 30.98 -10.83
CA THR A 4 5.47 29.70 -11.47
C THR A 4 4.18 28.88 -11.50
N PRO A 5 3.73 28.36 -12.65
CA PRO A 5 2.51 27.56 -12.71
C PRO A 5 2.68 26.36 -11.77
N VAL A 6 1.78 26.25 -10.79
CA VAL A 6 1.73 25.13 -9.86
C VAL A 6 1.46 23.88 -10.70
N ARG A 7 2.45 22.99 -10.84
CA ARG A 7 2.26 21.72 -11.54
C ARG A 7 1.18 20.94 -10.81
N SER A 8 0.21 20.42 -11.56
CA SER A 8 -0.80 19.51 -11.03
C SER A 8 -0.10 18.36 -10.27
N PRO A 9 -0.54 18.02 -9.05
CA PRO A 9 0.01 16.89 -8.30
C PRO A 9 -0.36 15.54 -8.93
N VAL A 10 -1.28 15.51 -9.90
CA VAL A 10 -1.72 14.29 -10.59
C VAL A 10 -1.05 14.17 -11.96
N ILE A 11 -0.28 13.09 -12.14
CA ILE A 11 0.40 12.73 -13.38
C ILE A 11 -0.37 11.59 -14.04
N ALA A 12 -0.97 11.86 -15.21
CA ALA A 12 -1.75 10.88 -15.95
C ALA A 12 -0.88 10.05 -16.91
N HIS A 13 -0.99 8.73 -16.84
CA HIS A 13 -0.36 7.75 -17.73
C HIS A 13 -1.44 7.12 -18.61
N THR A 14 -1.54 7.58 -19.86
CA THR A 14 -2.68 7.28 -20.75
C THR A 14 -2.41 6.23 -21.83
N SER A 15 -1.16 5.74 -21.90
CA SER A 15 -0.68 4.80 -22.93
C SER A 15 -0.36 3.42 -22.32
N PRO A 16 -1.35 2.55 -22.08
CA PRO A 16 -1.11 1.23 -21.49
C PRO A 16 -0.39 0.30 -22.46
N SER A 17 0.46 -0.56 -21.92
CA SER A 17 1.10 -1.65 -22.65
C SER A 17 0.06 -2.70 -23.09
N PRO A 18 0.33 -3.45 -24.18
CA PRO A 18 -0.53 -4.56 -24.59
C PRO A 18 -0.75 -5.58 -23.46
N THR A 19 0.29 -5.88 -22.68
CA THR A 19 0.22 -6.78 -21.52
C THR A 19 -0.75 -6.26 -20.47
N SER A 20 -0.70 -4.96 -20.16
CA SER A 20 -1.65 -4.35 -19.21
C SER A 20 -3.08 -4.43 -19.70
N VAL A 21 -3.33 -4.18 -20.99
CA VAL A 21 -4.68 -4.28 -21.56
C VAL A 21 -5.22 -5.71 -21.42
N VAL A 22 -4.39 -6.73 -21.67
CA VAL A 22 -4.77 -8.13 -21.49
C VAL A 22 -5.07 -8.43 -20.02
N VAL A 23 -4.18 -8.06 -19.09
CA VAL A 23 -4.37 -8.29 -17.66
C VAL A 23 -5.62 -7.58 -17.13
N TYR A 24 -5.85 -6.34 -17.56
CA TYR A 24 -7.05 -5.57 -17.22
C TYR A 24 -8.33 -6.30 -17.63
N TRP A 25 -8.40 -6.76 -18.88
CA TRP A 25 -9.60 -7.45 -19.36
C TRP A 25 -9.76 -8.83 -18.73
N LEU A 26 -8.67 -9.58 -18.54
CA LEU A 26 -8.69 -10.87 -17.84
C LEU A 26 -9.20 -10.72 -16.40
N ALA A 27 -8.70 -9.71 -15.68
CA ALA A 27 -9.17 -9.42 -14.33
C ALA A 27 -10.67 -9.06 -14.34
N ARG A 28 -11.09 -8.22 -15.29
CA ARG A 28 -12.48 -7.76 -15.39
C ARG A 28 -13.46 -8.88 -15.74
N THR A 29 -13.09 -9.78 -16.64
CA THR A 29 -14.00 -10.80 -17.18
C THR A 29 -13.93 -12.12 -16.43
N LEU A 30 -12.79 -12.48 -15.83
CA LEU A 30 -12.62 -13.74 -15.12
C LEU A 30 -12.47 -13.55 -13.61
N LEU A 31 -11.50 -12.75 -13.15
CA LEU A 31 -11.18 -12.66 -11.72
C LEU A 31 -12.26 -11.92 -10.93
N LYS A 32 -12.77 -10.80 -11.43
CA LYS A 32 -13.80 -9.99 -10.74
C LYS A 32 -15.09 -10.78 -10.50
N PRO A 33 -15.65 -11.54 -11.47
CA PRO A 33 -16.80 -12.42 -11.20
C PRO A 33 -16.53 -13.50 -10.16
N ILE A 34 -15.36 -14.14 -10.18
CA ILE A 34 -14.96 -15.13 -9.15
C ILE A 34 -14.93 -14.47 -7.78
N TYR A 35 -14.25 -13.33 -7.67
CA TYR A 35 -14.15 -12.60 -6.40
C TYR A 35 -15.53 -12.14 -5.90
N ARG A 36 -16.41 -11.70 -6.81
CA ARG A 36 -17.78 -11.27 -6.48
C ARG A 36 -18.57 -12.35 -5.76
N VAL A 37 -18.39 -13.63 -6.10
CA VAL A 37 -19.13 -14.76 -5.52
C VAL A 37 -18.32 -15.55 -4.49
N TRP A 38 -17.05 -15.20 -4.27
CA TRP A 38 -16.20 -15.91 -3.32
C TRP A 38 -16.79 -15.88 -1.91
N PRO A 39 -16.92 -17.05 -1.25
CA PRO A 39 -17.51 -17.12 0.08
C PRO A 39 -16.56 -16.50 1.12
N LEU A 40 -17.04 -15.50 1.86
CA LEU A 40 -16.30 -14.89 2.99
C LEU A 40 -16.65 -15.53 4.35
N GLY A 41 -17.15 -16.77 4.33
CA GLY A 41 -17.27 -17.63 5.50
C GLY A 41 -15.93 -18.34 5.80
N GLU A 42 -15.83 -19.02 6.95
CA GLU A 42 -14.57 -19.63 7.41
C GLU A 42 -13.88 -20.49 6.36
N ARG A 43 -14.64 -21.34 5.64
CA ARG A 43 -14.08 -22.21 4.59
C ARG A 43 -13.42 -21.43 3.46
N GLY A 44 -14.06 -20.37 2.98
CA GLY A 44 -13.53 -19.56 1.88
C GLY A 44 -12.36 -18.68 2.30
N MET A 45 -12.35 -18.20 3.56
CA MET A 45 -11.19 -17.49 4.12
C MET A 45 -10.00 -18.44 4.33
N ARG A 46 -10.25 -19.67 4.80
CA ARG A 46 -9.22 -20.71 4.91
C ARG A 46 -8.62 -21.07 3.56
N ALA A 47 -9.42 -21.15 2.51
CA ALA A 47 -8.94 -21.40 1.16
C ALA A 47 -7.99 -20.29 0.66
N LEU A 48 -8.27 -19.01 0.97
CA LEU A 48 -7.36 -17.91 0.65
C LEU A 48 -6.01 -18.03 1.37
N ARG A 49 -5.99 -18.49 2.62
CA ARG A 49 -4.74 -18.77 3.35
C ARG A 49 -3.93 -19.94 2.76
N ILE A 50 -4.60 -20.98 2.29
CA ILE A 50 -3.92 -22.08 1.59
C ILE A 50 -3.26 -21.55 0.32
N LEU A 51 -3.97 -20.72 -0.44
CA LEU A 51 -3.43 -20.07 -1.63
C LEU A 51 -2.20 -19.21 -1.27
N GLU A 52 -2.29 -18.40 -0.22
CA GLU A 52 -1.16 -17.62 0.32
C GLU A 52 0.04 -18.51 0.70
N THR A 53 -0.21 -19.63 1.38
CA THR A 53 0.84 -20.60 1.74
C THR A 53 1.52 -21.16 0.50
N ALA A 54 0.78 -21.43 -0.58
CA ALA A 54 1.36 -21.88 -1.84
C ALA A 54 2.28 -20.82 -2.48
N PHE A 55 1.99 -19.51 -2.29
CA PHE A 55 2.92 -18.46 -2.72
C PHE A 55 4.27 -18.52 -1.99
N SER A 56 4.35 -19.10 -0.78
CA SER A 56 5.62 -19.28 -0.07
C SER A 56 6.60 -20.23 -0.77
N TRP A 57 6.09 -21.12 -1.63
CA TRP A 57 6.91 -22.08 -2.39
C TRP A 57 7.54 -21.48 -3.64
N LEU A 58 7.02 -20.34 -4.10
CA LEU A 58 7.63 -19.63 -5.21
C LEU A 58 9.01 -19.08 -4.82
N PRO A 59 9.95 -18.98 -5.78
CA PRO A 59 11.33 -18.64 -5.48
C PRO A 59 11.51 -17.21 -4.98
N TYR A 60 12.48 -17.03 -4.09
CA TYR A 60 12.92 -15.72 -3.62
C TYR A 60 13.67 -14.94 -4.72
N PRO A 61 13.49 -13.61 -4.82
CA PRO A 61 14.30 -12.78 -5.72
C PRO A 61 15.79 -12.80 -5.39
N SER A 62 16.68 -12.85 -6.39
CA SER A 62 18.14 -12.97 -6.18
C SER A 62 18.87 -11.64 -5.89
N GLY A 63 18.20 -10.49 -6.06
CA GLY A 63 18.78 -9.15 -5.95
C GLY A 63 18.94 -8.59 -4.52
N VAL A 64 18.40 -9.28 -3.52
CA VAL A 64 18.40 -8.85 -2.11
C VAL A 64 18.77 -10.00 -1.18
N HIS A 65 19.35 -9.68 -0.02
CA HIS A 65 19.47 -10.59 1.11
C HIS A 65 18.13 -10.65 1.86
N HIS A 66 17.64 -11.86 2.08
CA HIS A 66 16.39 -12.14 2.78
C HIS A 66 16.66 -12.50 4.23
N GLY A 67 15.80 -12.06 5.12
CA GLY A 67 15.90 -12.38 6.54
C GLY A 67 14.54 -12.34 7.24
N VAL A 68 14.59 -12.63 8.52
CA VAL A 68 13.48 -12.50 9.46
C VAL A 68 13.92 -11.62 10.61
N ALA A 69 13.01 -10.85 11.16
CA ALA A 69 13.20 -10.12 12.40
C ALA A 69 11.87 -10.03 13.17
N ASP A 70 11.93 -9.51 14.38
CA ASP A 70 10.78 -9.13 15.19
C ASP A 70 10.85 -7.62 15.44
N LEU A 71 9.72 -6.94 15.28
CA LEU A 71 9.56 -5.52 15.59
C LEU A 71 8.36 -5.35 16.51
N GLY A 72 8.63 -5.19 17.81
CA GLY A 72 7.58 -4.95 18.81
C GLY A 72 6.63 -6.13 18.99
N GLY A 73 7.13 -7.37 18.88
CA GLY A 73 6.32 -8.59 18.95
C GLY A 73 5.61 -8.95 17.64
N VAL A 74 5.93 -8.23 16.55
CA VAL A 74 5.38 -8.49 15.22
C VAL A 74 6.48 -9.05 14.33
N GLY A 75 6.27 -10.25 13.80
CA GLY A 75 7.20 -10.88 12.86
C GLY A 75 7.29 -10.08 11.55
N VAL A 76 8.51 -9.87 11.06
CA VAL A 76 8.77 -9.18 9.79
C VAL A 76 9.74 -9.95 8.90
N ARG A 77 9.53 -9.87 7.59
CA ARG A 77 10.51 -10.30 6.59
C ARG A 77 11.36 -9.13 6.17
N THR A 78 12.68 -9.29 6.15
CA THR A 78 13.61 -8.23 5.77
C THR A 78 14.19 -8.48 4.39
N TYR A 79 14.25 -7.45 3.56
CA TYR A 79 14.88 -7.45 2.24
C TYR A 79 15.96 -6.37 2.22
N ARG A 80 17.22 -6.76 2.16
CA ARG A 80 18.37 -5.83 2.13
C ARG A 80 19.03 -5.86 0.75
N PRO A 81 19.24 -4.72 0.08
CA PRO A 81 19.91 -4.72 -1.22
C PRO A 81 21.33 -5.30 -1.10
N ARG A 82 21.76 -6.07 -2.11
CA ARG A 82 23.11 -6.67 -2.12
C ARG A 82 24.22 -5.67 -2.43
N ARG A 83 23.88 -4.52 -3.02
CA ARG A 83 24.81 -3.43 -3.34
C ARG A 83 24.36 -2.18 -2.61
N SER A 84 25.29 -1.57 -1.87
CA SER A 84 25.18 -0.19 -1.41
C SER A 84 25.61 0.70 -2.57
N ASP A 85 24.68 1.04 -3.48
CA ASP A 85 24.97 1.97 -4.56
C ASP A 85 25.09 3.40 -4.02
N SER A 86 25.88 4.24 -4.70
CA SER A 86 26.01 5.68 -4.40
C SER A 86 24.70 6.49 -4.60
N ALA A 87 23.65 5.85 -5.12
CA ALA A 87 22.30 6.39 -5.27
C ALA A 87 21.33 5.92 -4.17
N ALA A 88 21.83 5.26 -3.13
CA ALA A 88 21.02 4.88 -1.97
C ALA A 88 20.50 6.15 -1.27
N VAL A 89 19.21 6.15 -0.91
CA VAL A 89 18.68 7.20 -0.05
C VAL A 89 19.26 6.96 1.34
N ALA A 90 20.26 7.75 1.73
CA ALA A 90 21.03 7.52 2.95
C ALA A 90 20.12 7.42 4.19
N ASP A 91 20.49 6.52 5.09
CA ASP A 91 19.82 6.25 6.38
C ASP A 91 18.29 6.06 6.28
N THR A 92 17.83 5.47 5.16
CA THR A 92 16.42 5.22 4.90
C THR A 92 16.05 3.76 5.12
N HIS A 93 14.96 3.53 5.83
CA HIS A 93 14.35 2.23 6.07
C HIS A 93 12.91 2.27 5.57
N VAL A 94 12.42 1.17 5.00
CA VAL A 94 11.04 1.09 4.53
C VAL A 94 10.25 0.09 5.35
N LEU A 95 9.19 0.52 6.01
CA LEU A 95 8.20 -0.38 6.62
C LEU A 95 7.08 -0.62 5.61
N PHE A 96 6.99 -1.85 5.08
CA PHE A 96 6.03 -2.21 4.05
C PHE A 96 4.87 -3.03 4.62
N LEU A 97 3.65 -2.56 4.37
CA LEU A 97 2.38 -3.12 4.82
C LEU A 97 1.68 -3.68 3.58
N HIS A 98 1.50 -4.99 3.51
CA HIS A 98 0.87 -5.62 2.35
C HIS A 98 -0.63 -5.38 2.28
N GLY A 99 -1.20 -5.37 1.08
CA GLY A 99 -2.64 -5.37 0.86
C GLY A 99 -3.30 -6.73 1.07
N GLY A 100 -4.51 -6.88 0.53
CA GLY A 100 -5.32 -8.10 0.63
C GLY A 100 -6.55 -7.99 1.52
N ALA A 101 -7.15 -6.80 1.60
CA ALA A 101 -8.43 -6.53 2.25
C ALA A 101 -8.51 -6.89 3.74
N PHE A 102 -7.35 -6.93 4.43
CA PHE A 102 -7.19 -7.41 5.80
C PHE A 102 -7.62 -8.88 6.00
N LEU A 103 -7.57 -9.69 4.95
CA LEU A 103 -8.10 -11.05 4.93
C LEU A 103 -7.14 -12.07 4.30
N PHE A 104 -6.33 -11.61 3.38
CA PHE A 104 -5.47 -12.43 2.53
C PHE A 104 -4.16 -11.66 2.29
N CYS A 105 -3.19 -12.35 1.70
CA CYS A 105 -1.83 -11.91 1.47
C CYS A 105 -0.99 -11.87 2.74
N GLY A 106 0.31 -11.79 2.51
CA GLY A 106 1.32 -11.74 3.56
C GLY A 106 2.66 -11.34 2.97
N PRO A 107 3.73 -11.40 3.76
CA PRO A 107 5.08 -11.16 3.28
C PRO A 107 5.48 -12.04 2.10
N ALA A 108 4.93 -13.27 2.00
CA ALA A 108 5.21 -14.19 0.89
C ALA A 108 4.65 -13.69 -0.45
N THR A 109 3.41 -13.17 -0.47
CA THR A 109 2.79 -12.65 -1.70
C THR A 109 3.40 -11.33 -2.15
N HIS A 110 3.95 -10.55 -1.21
CA HIS A 110 4.54 -9.23 -1.48
C HIS A 110 6.07 -9.22 -1.57
N ARG A 111 6.74 -10.39 -1.51
CA ARG A 111 8.21 -10.43 -1.52
C ARG A 111 8.85 -9.81 -2.76
N HIS A 112 8.19 -9.91 -3.93
CA HIS A 112 8.72 -9.37 -5.18
C HIS A 112 8.71 -7.84 -5.17
N VAL A 113 7.58 -7.22 -4.80
CA VAL A 113 7.49 -5.76 -4.69
C VAL A 113 8.41 -5.23 -3.59
N CYS A 114 8.50 -5.90 -2.44
CA CYS A 114 9.44 -5.51 -1.38
C CYS A 114 10.90 -5.61 -1.82
N SER A 115 11.27 -6.68 -2.54
CA SER A 115 12.63 -6.83 -3.07
C SER A 115 12.95 -5.75 -4.11
N ARG A 116 12.01 -5.48 -5.03
CA ARG A 116 12.17 -4.42 -6.04
C ARG A 116 12.32 -3.04 -5.40
N LEU A 117 11.54 -2.75 -4.37
CA LEU A 117 11.59 -1.48 -3.65
C LEU A 117 12.94 -1.33 -2.94
N ALA A 118 13.43 -2.39 -2.28
CA ALA A 118 14.75 -2.42 -1.66
C ALA A 118 15.88 -2.16 -2.67
N GLU A 119 15.81 -2.78 -3.86
CA GLU A 119 16.76 -2.54 -4.95
C GLU A 119 16.66 -1.11 -5.49
N THR A 120 15.45 -0.58 -5.66
CA THR A 120 15.20 0.73 -6.28
C THR A 120 15.65 1.90 -5.40
N LEU A 121 15.57 1.72 -4.08
CA LEU A 121 15.93 2.74 -3.10
C LEU A 121 17.33 2.55 -2.52
N GLY A 122 17.94 1.38 -2.72
CA GLY A 122 19.17 1.01 -2.01
C GLY A 122 18.96 0.95 -0.49
N ALA A 123 17.73 0.65 -0.03
CA ALA A 123 17.31 0.73 1.36
C ALA A 123 16.74 -0.61 1.86
N PRO A 124 16.94 -1.00 3.14
CA PRO A 124 16.28 -2.15 3.73
C PRO A 124 14.75 -1.99 3.78
N VAL A 125 14.03 -3.03 3.37
CA VAL A 125 12.56 -3.12 3.48
C VAL A 125 12.17 -4.16 4.53
N TYR A 126 11.27 -3.78 5.42
CA TYR A 126 10.70 -4.58 6.50
C TYR A 126 9.22 -4.84 6.18
N SER A 127 8.93 -6.03 5.64
CA SER A 127 7.57 -6.44 5.30
C SER A 127 6.88 -7.05 6.52
N VAL A 128 5.86 -6.37 7.01
CA VAL A 128 5.19 -6.68 8.28
C VAL A 128 4.20 -7.82 8.10
N ASN A 129 4.25 -8.83 8.97
CA ASN A 129 3.28 -9.91 9.03
C ASN A 129 2.19 -9.61 10.08
N TYR A 130 1.40 -8.57 9.83
CA TYR A 130 0.37 -8.11 10.76
C TYR A 130 -0.82 -9.08 10.80
N ARG A 131 -1.53 -9.15 11.94
CA ARG A 131 -2.70 -10.02 12.08
C ARG A 131 -3.89 -9.51 11.29
N GLN A 132 -4.67 -10.43 10.74
CA GLN A 132 -5.75 -10.19 9.79
C GLN A 132 -6.99 -11.02 10.12
N LEU A 133 -8.09 -10.77 9.42
CA LEU A 133 -9.30 -11.57 9.49
C LEU A 133 -9.05 -13.00 9.02
N PRO A 134 -9.85 -13.96 9.51
CA PRO A 134 -10.83 -13.86 10.59
C PRO A 134 -10.25 -13.85 12.01
N GLU A 135 -8.95 -14.15 12.18
CA GLU A 135 -8.32 -14.28 13.51
C GLU A 135 -8.28 -12.96 14.28
N ALA A 136 -8.18 -11.83 13.57
CA ALA A 136 -8.13 -10.51 14.17
C ALA A 136 -8.80 -9.44 13.29
N GLY A 137 -9.26 -8.35 13.93
CA GLY A 137 -9.84 -7.20 13.23
C GLY A 137 -8.83 -6.23 12.67
N VAL A 138 -9.34 -5.24 11.93
CA VAL A 138 -8.55 -4.11 11.44
C VAL A 138 -7.94 -3.31 12.59
N GLY A 139 -8.62 -3.20 13.75
CA GLY A 139 -8.04 -2.58 14.94
C GLY A 139 -6.74 -3.27 15.40
N THR A 140 -6.72 -4.61 15.35
CA THR A 140 -5.51 -5.39 15.62
C THR A 140 -4.46 -5.22 14.53
N SER A 141 -4.84 -5.17 13.24
CA SER A 141 -3.91 -4.90 12.14
C SER A 141 -3.22 -3.53 12.31
N VAL A 142 -3.97 -2.50 12.73
CA VAL A 142 -3.44 -1.16 13.03
C VAL A 142 -2.52 -1.20 14.24
N PHE A 143 -2.90 -1.91 15.30
CA PHE A 143 -2.06 -2.10 16.48
C PHE A 143 -0.70 -2.72 16.11
N ASP A 144 -0.69 -3.81 15.33
CA ASP A 144 0.53 -4.49 14.90
C ASP A 144 1.39 -3.57 14.00
N ALA A 145 0.77 -2.84 13.07
CA ALA A 145 1.47 -1.91 12.19
C ALA A 145 2.18 -0.79 12.99
N CYS A 146 1.49 -0.19 13.96
CA CYS A 146 2.05 0.85 14.81
C CYS A 146 3.11 0.30 15.79
N ALA A 147 2.92 -0.91 16.32
CA ALA A 147 3.92 -1.57 17.16
C ALA A 147 5.22 -1.83 16.40
N ALA A 148 5.12 -2.36 15.18
CA ALA A 148 6.27 -2.57 14.30
C ALA A 148 6.95 -1.24 13.92
N TYR A 149 6.17 -0.21 13.61
CA TYR A 149 6.69 1.12 13.29
C TYR A 149 7.49 1.72 14.45
N ARG A 150 6.91 1.74 15.66
CA ARG A 150 7.56 2.28 16.86
C ARG A 150 8.86 1.54 17.16
N ALA A 151 8.84 0.21 17.15
CA ALA A 151 10.02 -0.60 17.38
C ALA A 151 11.11 -0.36 16.32
N LEU A 152 10.73 -0.19 15.05
CA LEU A 152 11.69 0.15 13.99
C LEU A 152 12.29 1.53 14.23
N ALA A 153 11.47 2.54 14.55
CA ALA A 153 11.92 3.91 14.83
C ALA A 153 12.93 3.97 15.97
N GLU A 154 12.67 3.23 17.06
CA GLU A 154 13.59 3.10 18.19
C GLU A 154 14.91 2.39 17.80
N GLN A 155 14.87 1.39 16.93
CA GLN A 155 16.04 0.63 16.52
C GLN A 155 16.97 1.38 15.55
N VAL A 156 16.41 2.12 14.59
CA VAL A 156 17.21 2.66 13.48
C VAL A 156 17.58 4.13 13.65
N GLY A 157 16.79 4.92 14.39
CA GLY A 157 17.00 6.36 14.58
C GLY A 157 17.02 7.21 13.29
N GLY A 158 16.93 6.57 12.12
CA GLY A 158 16.96 7.17 10.78
C GLY A 158 15.58 7.40 10.18
N ARG A 159 15.55 7.67 8.88
CA ARG A 159 14.34 7.99 8.14
C ARG A 159 13.53 6.74 7.86
N ILE A 160 12.27 6.73 8.25
CA ILE A 160 11.37 5.61 7.93
C ILE A 160 10.34 6.05 6.91
N VAL A 161 10.36 5.40 5.74
CA VAL A 161 9.27 5.46 4.77
C VAL A 161 8.24 4.41 5.15
N VAL A 162 6.99 4.81 5.33
CA VAL A 162 5.87 3.87 5.46
C VAL A 162 5.27 3.64 4.07
N ALA A 163 5.15 2.38 3.69
CA ALA A 163 4.69 2.00 2.35
C ALA A 163 3.63 0.91 2.44
N GLY A 164 2.68 0.90 1.51
CA GLY A 164 1.75 -0.20 1.40
C GLY A 164 0.80 -0.08 0.23
N ASP A 165 0.19 -1.20 -0.14
CA ASP A 165 -0.82 -1.28 -1.19
C ASP A 165 -2.21 -1.57 -0.60
N SER A 166 -3.27 -1.03 -1.21
CA SER A 166 -4.65 -1.36 -0.81
C SER A 166 -4.87 -1.23 0.71
N ALA A 167 -5.33 -2.29 1.38
CA ALA A 167 -5.45 -2.37 2.84
C ALA A 167 -4.14 -2.08 3.61
N GLY A 168 -2.97 -2.41 3.06
CA GLY A 168 -1.68 -2.03 3.65
C GLY A 168 -1.40 -0.53 3.54
N GLY A 169 -1.89 0.11 2.47
CA GLY A 169 -1.91 1.56 2.34
C GLY A 169 -2.76 2.25 3.41
N PHE A 170 -3.87 1.63 3.85
CA PHE A 170 -4.63 2.09 5.01
C PHE A 170 -3.76 2.06 6.27
N LEU A 171 -3.05 0.96 6.53
CA LEU A 171 -2.19 0.81 7.71
C LEU A 171 -1.04 1.83 7.71
N ALA A 172 -0.43 2.07 6.55
CA ALA A 172 0.59 3.11 6.40
C ALA A 172 0.03 4.52 6.70
N ALA A 173 -1.17 4.84 6.20
CA ALA A 173 -1.85 6.10 6.52
C ALA A 173 -2.23 6.22 8.01
N LYS A 174 -2.65 5.11 8.65
CA LYS A 174 -2.91 5.05 10.10
C LYS A 174 -1.65 5.28 10.92
N ILE A 175 -0.48 4.81 10.46
CA ILE A 175 0.79 5.13 11.12
C ILE A 175 1.05 6.64 11.09
N CYS A 176 0.84 7.32 9.96
CA CYS A 176 0.99 8.78 9.88
C CYS A 176 0.05 9.51 10.85
N GLU A 177 -1.23 9.16 10.83
CA GLU A 177 -2.24 9.74 11.73
C GLU A 177 -1.89 9.52 13.21
N LEU A 178 -1.58 8.28 13.59
CA LEU A 178 -1.33 7.92 14.98
C LEU A 178 0.03 8.41 15.47
N ALA A 179 1.03 8.56 14.59
CA ALA A 179 2.30 9.16 14.95
C ALA A 179 2.14 10.64 15.35
N GLU A 180 1.29 11.39 14.63
CA GLU A 180 0.93 12.76 15.00
C GLU A 180 0.19 12.81 16.35
N LEU A 181 -0.81 11.93 16.54
CA LEU A 181 -1.62 11.91 17.76
C LEU A 181 -0.84 11.47 19.01
N ASP A 182 0.06 10.50 18.86
CA ASP A 182 0.82 9.91 19.98
C ASP A 182 2.19 10.60 20.18
N GLY A 183 2.55 11.58 19.35
CA GLY A 183 3.84 12.28 19.41
C GLY A 183 5.05 11.38 19.09
N LEU A 184 4.87 10.37 18.24
CA LEU A 184 5.94 9.48 17.80
C LEU A 184 6.83 10.18 16.75
N PRO A 185 8.06 9.67 16.50
CA PRO A 185 8.82 10.08 15.32
C PRO A 185 7.94 10.00 14.08
N ARG A 186 7.96 11.04 13.25
CA ARG A 186 7.12 11.12 12.06
C ARG A 186 7.72 10.31 10.92
N PRO A 187 6.93 9.59 10.11
CA PRO A 187 7.46 8.96 8.91
C PRO A 187 8.08 10.01 7.99
N ALA A 188 9.19 9.67 7.34
CA ALA A 188 9.90 10.57 6.43
C ALA A 188 9.18 10.73 5.08
N ALA A 189 8.44 9.70 4.66
CA ALA A 189 7.56 9.73 3.50
C ALA A 189 6.48 8.65 3.61
N PHE A 190 5.38 8.83 2.86
CA PHE A 190 4.31 7.86 2.69
C PHE A 190 4.22 7.41 1.23
N VAL A 191 4.25 6.10 0.99
CA VAL A 191 4.08 5.51 -0.35
C VAL A 191 2.82 4.62 -0.36
N GLY A 192 1.86 4.97 -1.20
CA GLY A 192 0.62 4.23 -1.36
C GLY A 192 0.44 3.66 -2.77
N TYR A 193 0.32 2.35 -2.91
CA TYR A 193 -0.04 1.72 -4.18
C TYR A 193 -1.53 1.35 -4.21
N SER A 194 -2.34 2.19 -4.86
CA SER A 194 -3.81 2.11 -4.76
C SER A 194 -4.27 2.01 -3.29
N PRO A 195 -3.83 2.91 -2.39
CA PRO A 195 -4.07 2.74 -0.96
C PRO A 195 -5.56 2.88 -0.64
N GLN A 196 -6.06 2.02 0.23
CA GLN A 196 -7.39 2.17 0.80
C GLN A 196 -7.34 3.22 1.89
N LEU A 197 -7.79 4.43 1.56
CA LEU A 197 -7.67 5.59 2.43
C LEU A 197 -8.90 5.79 3.36
N SER A 198 -9.91 4.94 3.22
CA SER A 198 -11.09 4.88 4.09
C SER A 198 -11.62 3.45 4.23
N LEU A 199 -12.09 3.08 5.42
CA LEU A 199 -12.92 1.88 5.61
C LEU A 199 -14.35 2.06 5.09
N ASP A 200 -14.69 3.26 4.66
CA ASP A 200 -15.99 3.64 4.11
C ASP A 200 -15.86 4.07 2.64
N ALA A 201 -14.92 3.47 1.88
CA ALA A 201 -14.71 3.75 0.45
C ALA A 201 -15.94 3.46 -0.42
N ASP A 202 -16.87 2.64 0.05
CA ASP A 202 -18.14 2.32 -0.62
C ASP A 202 -19.22 3.42 -0.48
N ARG A 203 -18.88 4.56 0.14
CA ARG A 203 -19.73 5.76 0.28
C ARG A 203 -19.89 6.56 -1.01
N HIS A 204 -18.97 6.39 -1.96
CA HIS A 204 -19.01 7.07 -3.26
C HIS A 204 -20.10 6.50 -4.17
N ASP A 205 -20.43 7.23 -5.24
CA ASP A 205 -21.47 6.84 -6.20
C ASP A 205 -21.19 5.43 -6.78
N PRO A 206 -22.09 4.45 -6.55
CA PRO A 206 -21.97 3.12 -7.12
C PRO A 206 -21.83 3.08 -8.64
N ALA A 207 -22.35 4.09 -9.35
CA ALA A 207 -22.20 4.21 -10.80
C ALA A 207 -20.75 4.47 -11.21
N LEU A 208 -19.95 5.13 -10.38
CA LEU A 208 -18.51 5.29 -10.56
C LEU A 208 -17.79 3.99 -10.17
N LEU A 209 -18.07 3.47 -8.97
CA LEU A 209 -17.32 2.35 -8.37
C LEU A 209 -17.49 1.02 -9.12
N LYS A 210 -18.57 0.84 -9.89
CA LYS A 210 -18.78 -0.38 -10.68
C LYS A 210 -17.73 -0.61 -11.78
N HIS A 211 -17.02 0.45 -12.18
CA HIS A 211 -16.07 0.41 -13.29
C HIS A 211 -14.73 -0.24 -12.95
N ASP A 212 -14.44 -0.50 -11.68
CA ASP A 212 -13.22 -1.19 -11.25
C ASP A 212 -13.01 -2.51 -12.01
N ALA A 213 -11.79 -2.80 -12.46
CA ALA A 213 -11.48 -4.02 -13.22
C ALA A 213 -11.32 -5.26 -12.34
N TYR A 214 -11.07 -5.11 -11.05
CA TYR A 214 -10.70 -6.18 -10.14
C TYR A 214 -11.61 -6.28 -8.92
N GLN A 215 -11.87 -5.17 -8.21
CA GLN A 215 -12.62 -5.17 -6.94
C GLN A 215 -14.13 -4.99 -7.19
N PRO A 216 -14.98 -6.01 -6.96
CA PRO A 216 -16.42 -5.83 -7.00
C PRO A 216 -16.91 -5.15 -5.73
N LEU A 217 -17.66 -4.05 -5.87
CA LEU A 217 -18.23 -3.28 -4.77
C LEU A 217 -18.99 -4.15 -3.75
N SER A 218 -19.71 -5.17 -4.20
CA SER A 218 -20.42 -6.10 -3.31
C SER A 218 -19.50 -6.95 -2.44
N ALA A 219 -18.33 -7.37 -2.94
CA ALA A 219 -17.36 -8.09 -2.12
C ALA A 219 -16.72 -7.17 -1.08
N VAL A 220 -16.40 -5.92 -1.46
CA VAL A 220 -15.90 -4.89 -0.53
C VAL A 220 -16.88 -4.67 0.61
N ARG A 221 -18.19 -4.49 0.31
CA ARG A 221 -19.24 -4.36 1.33
C ARG A 221 -19.34 -5.56 2.27
N ARG A 222 -19.22 -6.79 1.75
CA ARG A 222 -19.22 -8.00 2.59
C ARG A 222 -17.98 -8.12 3.47
N ALA A 223 -16.80 -7.72 2.97
CA ALA A 223 -15.57 -7.68 3.76
C ALA A 223 -15.65 -6.62 4.85
N LYS A 224 -16.15 -5.42 4.52
CA LYS A 224 -16.36 -4.30 5.44
C LYS A 224 -17.17 -4.68 6.67
N ALA A 225 -18.23 -5.47 6.51
CA ALA A 225 -19.05 -5.97 7.61
C ALA A 225 -18.29 -6.85 8.64
N LYS A 226 -17.04 -7.22 8.35
CA LYS A 226 -16.17 -8.02 9.22
C LYS A 226 -14.97 -7.25 9.76
N TRP A 227 -14.60 -6.10 9.18
CA TRP A 227 -13.36 -5.39 9.50
C TRP A 227 -13.22 -4.96 10.96
N LEU A 228 -14.33 -4.61 11.63
CA LEU A 228 -14.31 -4.20 13.03
C LEU A 228 -14.60 -5.33 14.02
N ARG A 229 -14.48 -6.60 13.61
CA ARG A 229 -14.56 -7.74 14.54
C ARG A 229 -13.26 -7.86 15.34
N GLY A 230 -13.32 -8.41 16.55
CA GLY A 230 -12.14 -8.71 17.36
C GLY A 230 -11.96 -7.79 18.56
N ASP A 231 -10.92 -8.06 19.34
CA ASP A 231 -10.80 -7.56 20.72
C ASP A 231 -10.13 -6.18 20.84
N ILE A 232 -9.47 -5.72 19.77
CA ILE A 232 -8.81 -4.41 19.75
C ILE A 232 -9.66 -3.44 18.92
N GLU A 233 -10.14 -2.39 19.58
CA GLU A 233 -10.86 -1.30 18.92
C GLU A 233 -9.95 -0.55 17.94
N LEU A 234 -10.54 -0.06 16.84
CA LEU A 234 -9.82 0.76 15.89
C LEU A 234 -9.53 2.14 16.51
N ARG A 235 -8.25 2.42 16.79
CA ARG A 235 -7.81 3.76 17.24
C ARG A 235 -7.90 4.78 16.11
N GLY A 236 -8.25 6.03 16.44
CA GLY A 236 -8.34 7.14 15.50
C GLY A 236 -9.48 7.00 14.48
N SER A 237 -9.36 7.69 13.35
CA SER A 237 -10.39 7.72 12.31
C SER A 237 -10.49 6.41 11.53
N ARG A 238 -11.70 6.10 11.06
CA ARG A 238 -11.98 5.08 10.02
C ARG A 238 -11.56 5.52 8.62
N THR A 239 -11.29 6.82 8.47
CA THR A 239 -10.86 7.50 7.26
C THR A 239 -9.64 8.34 7.62
N PRO A 240 -8.43 7.73 7.72
CA PRO A 240 -7.21 8.44 8.14
C PRO A 240 -6.92 9.71 7.35
N ILE A 241 -7.36 9.79 6.09
CA ILE A 241 -7.17 10.98 5.26
C ILE A 241 -7.90 12.21 5.77
N ASP A 242 -8.85 12.06 6.69
CA ASP A 242 -9.53 13.17 7.35
C ASP A 242 -8.69 13.81 8.46
N ALA A 243 -7.57 13.19 8.86
CA ALA A 243 -6.61 13.81 9.76
C ALA A 243 -6.05 15.12 9.17
N PRO A 244 -5.51 16.02 10.03
CA PRO A 244 -4.83 17.23 9.56
C PRO A 244 -3.77 16.89 8.53
N VAL A 245 -3.63 17.72 7.48
CA VAL A 245 -2.58 17.55 6.45
C VAL A 245 -1.19 17.52 7.07
N THR A 246 -1.01 18.19 8.22
CA THR A 246 0.23 18.18 8.99
C THR A 246 0.59 16.82 9.52
N ALA A 247 -0.32 15.83 9.61
CA ALA A 247 0.02 14.47 10.00
C ALA A 247 0.78 13.71 8.91
N PHE A 248 0.65 14.12 7.65
CA PHE A 248 1.21 13.39 6.51
C PHE A 248 2.54 13.98 6.05
N PRO A 249 3.54 13.11 5.77
CA PRO A 249 4.82 13.52 5.21
C PRO A 249 4.72 13.67 3.67
N PRO A 250 5.82 13.98 2.96
CA PRO A 250 5.88 13.83 1.51
C PRO A 250 5.29 12.50 1.04
N THR A 251 4.34 12.56 0.11
CA THR A 251 3.46 11.44 -0.21
C THR A 251 3.51 11.08 -1.70
N PHE A 252 3.76 9.81 -2.00
CA PHE A 252 3.68 9.25 -3.36
C PHE A 252 2.51 8.28 -3.45
N LEU A 253 1.65 8.46 -4.45
CA LEU A 253 0.48 7.62 -4.65
C LEU A 253 0.45 7.08 -6.09
N THR A 254 0.00 5.85 -6.25
CA THR A 254 -0.48 5.34 -7.54
C THR A 254 -1.95 5.02 -7.45
N VAL A 255 -2.66 5.20 -8.55
CA VAL A 255 -4.07 4.83 -8.69
C VAL A 255 -4.32 4.27 -10.08
N ALA A 256 -5.10 3.20 -10.18
CA ALA A 256 -5.60 2.73 -11.46
C ALA A 256 -6.86 3.53 -11.85
N GLU A 257 -6.92 4.01 -13.09
CA GLU A 257 -8.09 4.73 -13.60
C GLU A 257 -9.35 3.87 -13.45
N GLN A 258 -10.41 4.48 -12.92
CA GLN A 258 -11.72 3.87 -12.64
C GLN A 258 -11.69 2.77 -11.57
N GLU A 259 -10.62 2.68 -10.76
CA GLU A 259 -10.64 1.80 -9.60
C GLU A 259 -11.51 2.36 -8.48
N LEU A 260 -11.99 1.47 -7.61
CA LEU A 260 -12.94 1.79 -6.54
C LEU A 260 -12.39 2.84 -5.55
N LEU A 261 -11.07 2.86 -5.35
CA LEU A 261 -10.40 3.75 -4.41
C LEU A 261 -9.97 5.09 -5.01
N GLU A 262 -10.13 5.26 -6.33
CA GLU A 262 -9.69 6.46 -7.03
C GLU A 262 -10.27 7.76 -6.45
N PRO A 263 -11.58 7.86 -6.11
CA PRO A 263 -12.13 9.10 -5.57
C PRO A 263 -11.46 9.54 -4.26
N ASP A 264 -11.19 8.60 -3.35
CA ASP A 264 -10.52 8.89 -2.08
C ASP A 264 -9.05 9.30 -2.29
N ILE A 265 -8.36 8.65 -3.22
CA ILE A 265 -6.96 8.97 -3.54
C ILE A 265 -6.86 10.37 -4.13
N LEU A 266 -7.68 10.71 -5.13
CA LEU A 266 -7.63 12.04 -5.77
C LEU A 266 -8.02 13.16 -4.79
N ALA A 267 -9.05 12.94 -3.96
CA ALA A 267 -9.44 13.92 -2.93
C ALA A 267 -8.32 14.13 -1.89
N PHE A 268 -7.62 13.06 -1.51
CA PHE A 268 -6.49 13.16 -0.60
C PHE A 268 -5.29 13.88 -1.23
N THR A 269 -4.99 13.61 -2.49
CA THR A 269 -3.96 14.32 -3.26
C THR A 269 -4.21 15.83 -3.26
N GLU A 270 -5.43 16.25 -3.56
CA GLU A 270 -5.80 17.66 -3.60
C GLU A 270 -5.65 18.32 -2.22
N ARG A 271 -6.16 17.67 -1.17
CA ARG A 271 -6.00 18.17 0.22
C ARG A 271 -4.54 18.33 0.63
N LEU A 272 -3.68 17.35 0.34
CA LEU A 272 -2.24 17.45 0.65
C LEU A 272 -1.59 18.60 -0.13
N HIS A 273 -1.93 18.72 -1.41
CA HIS A 273 -1.39 19.75 -2.29
C HIS A 273 -1.78 21.16 -1.83
N GLU A 274 -3.07 21.39 -1.55
CA GLU A 274 -3.57 22.66 -0.99
C GLU A 274 -2.97 22.96 0.39
N GLY A 275 -2.71 21.91 1.18
CA GLY A 275 -2.03 21.98 2.47
C GLY A 275 -0.52 22.20 2.39
N GLY A 276 0.06 22.31 1.20
CA GLY A 276 1.50 22.52 1.00
C GLY A 276 2.38 21.30 1.28
N VAL A 277 1.79 20.10 1.42
CA VAL A 277 2.53 18.84 1.58
C VAL A 277 2.98 18.36 0.20
N PRO A 278 4.28 18.06 -0.02
CA PRO A 278 4.75 17.52 -1.29
C PRO A 278 4.02 16.21 -1.63
N VAL A 279 3.31 16.19 -2.76
CA VAL A 279 2.54 15.03 -3.18
C VAL A 279 2.63 14.81 -4.69
N GLU A 280 2.89 13.57 -5.09
CA GLU A 280 2.80 13.12 -6.49
C GLU A 280 1.87 11.91 -6.58
N THR A 281 0.82 12.02 -7.42
CA THR A 281 -0.14 10.94 -7.67
C THR A 281 -0.11 10.52 -9.11
N HIS A 282 0.28 9.27 -9.37
CA HIS A 282 0.33 8.72 -10.71
C HIS A 282 -0.96 7.95 -11.00
N ARG A 283 -1.75 8.46 -11.95
CA ARG A 283 -3.03 7.88 -12.38
C ARG A 283 -2.83 7.10 -13.67
N TRP A 284 -3.08 5.78 -13.63
CA TRP A 284 -2.72 4.88 -14.73
C TRP A 284 -3.94 4.30 -15.45
N ARG A 285 -4.02 4.55 -16.76
CA ARG A 285 -5.05 4.00 -17.63
C ARG A 285 -4.90 2.49 -17.78
N ARG A 286 -6.03 1.76 -17.74
CA ARG A 286 -6.10 0.31 -17.99
C ARG A 286 -5.17 -0.54 -17.12
N GLN A 287 -4.95 -0.10 -15.89
CA GLN A 287 -4.32 -0.93 -14.86
C GLN A 287 -5.38 -1.60 -13.99
N VAL A 288 -4.98 -2.66 -13.29
CA VAL A 288 -5.78 -3.26 -12.23
C VAL A 288 -5.40 -2.65 -10.89
N HIS A 289 -6.28 -2.81 -9.91
CA HIS A 289 -6.03 -2.37 -8.54
C HIS A 289 -4.69 -2.91 -7.99
N ALA A 290 -3.90 -2.03 -7.37
CA ALA A 290 -2.58 -2.34 -6.80
C ALA A 290 -1.58 -2.97 -7.81
N PHE A 291 -1.69 -2.64 -9.10
CA PHE A 291 -0.81 -3.20 -10.14
C PHE A 291 0.71 -3.09 -9.87
N PRO A 292 1.28 -2.13 -9.12
CA PRO A 292 2.72 -2.14 -8.85
C PRO A 292 3.20 -3.39 -8.09
N VAL A 293 2.31 -4.07 -7.36
CA VAL A 293 2.58 -5.36 -6.70
C VAL A 293 2.83 -6.48 -7.74
N LEU A 294 2.31 -6.34 -8.96
CA LEU A 294 2.54 -7.23 -10.09
C LEU A 294 3.92 -6.98 -10.77
N ASP A 295 4.96 -6.64 -10.00
CA ASP A 295 6.31 -6.20 -10.41
C ASP A 295 6.86 -6.86 -11.69
N ARG A 296 6.76 -8.19 -11.79
CA ARG A 296 7.34 -8.93 -12.92
C ARG A 296 6.45 -9.00 -14.16
N LEU A 297 5.15 -8.78 -13.99
CA LEU A 297 4.16 -9.01 -15.03
C LEU A 297 3.96 -7.78 -15.93
N LEU A 298 4.05 -6.58 -15.37
CA LEU A 298 3.69 -5.35 -16.09
C LEU A 298 4.89 -4.41 -16.21
N PRO A 299 5.20 -3.91 -17.42
CA PRO A 299 6.15 -2.81 -17.61
C PRO A 299 5.82 -1.59 -16.72
N GLU A 300 4.54 -1.26 -16.60
CA GLU A 300 4.05 -0.14 -15.81
C GLU A 300 4.36 -0.31 -14.32
N SER A 301 4.38 -1.54 -13.78
CA SER A 301 4.80 -1.76 -12.40
C SER A 301 6.25 -1.32 -12.19
N ARG A 302 7.13 -1.55 -13.16
CA ARG A 302 8.53 -1.08 -13.10
C ARG A 302 8.61 0.43 -13.21
N GLU A 303 7.81 1.04 -14.07
CA GLU A 303 7.73 2.50 -14.21
C GLU A 303 7.22 3.17 -12.92
N ALA A 304 6.20 2.59 -12.28
CA ALA A 304 5.67 3.05 -11.00
C ALA A 304 6.72 2.93 -9.87
N MET A 305 7.50 1.84 -9.84
CA MET A 305 8.61 1.69 -8.88
C MET A 305 9.72 2.71 -9.15
N ALA A 306 10.09 2.91 -10.41
CA ALA A 306 11.09 3.92 -10.79
C ALA A 306 10.61 5.34 -10.44
N ALA A 307 9.33 5.65 -10.61
CA ALA A 307 8.72 6.91 -10.18
C ALA A 307 8.76 7.07 -8.66
N THR A 308 8.42 6.02 -7.90
CA THR A 308 8.55 5.99 -6.44
C THR A 308 9.97 6.35 -6.02
N GLY A 309 10.98 5.71 -6.62
CA GLY A 309 12.39 5.97 -6.31
C GLY A 309 12.83 7.39 -6.65
N ARG A 310 12.37 7.96 -7.78
CA ARG A 310 12.66 9.36 -8.13
C ARG A 310 12.04 10.33 -7.13
N PHE A 311 10.77 10.13 -6.78
CA PHE A 311 10.09 10.96 -5.78
C PHE A 311 10.83 10.94 -4.44
N LEU A 312 11.13 9.73 -3.93
CA LEU A 312 11.80 9.58 -2.63
C LEU A 312 13.20 10.20 -2.60
N ARG A 313 14.01 10.06 -3.66
CA ARG A 313 15.29 10.78 -3.76
C ARG A 313 15.11 12.29 -3.78
N THR A 314 14.10 12.80 -4.48
CA THR A 314 13.85 14.25 -4.50
C THR A 314 13.51 14.81 -3.12
N VAL A 315 12.70 14.09 -2.33
CA VAL A 315 12.20 14.60 -1.04
C VAL A 315 13.08 14.23 0.16
N LEU A 316 13.96 13.22 0.03
CA LEU A 316 14.84 12.77 1.09
C LEU A 316 16.34 13.09 0.83
N GLY A 317 16.73 13.50 -0.38
CA GLY A 317 18.12 13.77 -0.77
C GLY A 317 18.82 12.59 -1.40
#